data_AF-A0A160T2H4-F1
#
_entry.id   AF-A0A160T2H4-F1
#
_cell.length_a   1.000
_cell.length_b   1.000
_cell.length_c   1.000
_cell.angle_alpha   90.00
_cell.angle_beta   90.00
_cell.angle_gamma   90.00
#
_symmetry.space_group_name_H-M   'P 1'
#
loop_
_entity.id
_entity.type
_entity.pdbx_description
1 polymer ?
#
loop_
_entity_poly.entity_id
_entity_poly.type
_entity_poly.pdbx_seq_one_letter_code
_entity_poly.pdbx_strand_id
1 'polypeptide(L)'
;MTPIALANPRLDRAIRIMNILGVAGMAIAIAANFFFAPVEVTMGNVQRLFYFHVGTAWVGAVVFGVALICGVLYLRGGRRVYDTLSLAAVEVGLVFLSMTIVAGSFWGKPAWNTWWIWSPRLTLVTVSWLVYAAYFMLRGAIEDPQRRARYAAVYAIISFATIILTYVSIRIFRDIHPVVIGSTTEAAAGAAEGLQEFSGLDSARMGITLLINVIAFTILGTAWILVRMRLQNLADYADHLKTRVAAHLSGRGKVGPALANGLLLAGPLLQTQVDNPNRFNVYLVGGYAVMSALALGYMLYLYLRQRNLENDIALLRQLLQEDKRPRR
;
A
#
# COMPACT_ATOMS: atom_id res chain seq x y z
N MET A 1 -5.26 2.16 -32.00
CA MET A 1 -5.15 3.08 -30.85
C MET A 1 -4.14 4.17 -31.19
N THR A 2 -4.61 5.42 -31.29
CA THR A 2 -3.81 6.59 -31.69
C THR A 2 -2.86 7.05 -30.58
N PRO A 3 -1.80 7.83 -30.90
CA PRO A 3 -0.80 8.34 -29.94
C PRO A 3 -1.37 9.13 -28.73
N ILE A 4 -2.62 9.56 -28.82
CA ILE A 4 -3.35 10.35 -27.82
C ILE A 4 -3.62 9.56 -26.53
N ALA A 5 -3.61 8.21 -26.55
CA ALA A 5 -3.94 7.40 -25.37
C ALA A 5 -2.87 7.37 -24.25
N LEU A 6 -1.64 7.86 -24.51
CA LEU A 6 -0.56 7.91 -23.52
C LEU A 6 -0.58 9.16 -22.63
N ALA A 7 -1.02 10.27 -23.20
CA ALA A 7 -1.23 11.51 -22.45
C ALA A 7 -2.69 11.51 -22.01
N ASN A 8 -2.94 11.29 -20.72
CA ASN A 8 -4.22 11.61 -20.13
C ASN A 8 -4.00 12.86 -19.26
N PRO A 9 -4.15 14.08 -19.83
CA PRO A 9 -3.81 15.31 -19.13
C PRO A 9 -4.56 15.48 -17.82
N ARG A 10 -5.77 14.89 -17.71
CA ARG A 10 -6.56 14.90 -16.48
C ARG A 10 -5.94 14.01 -15.42
N LEU A 11 -5.55 12.78 -15.78
CA LEU A 11 -4.85 11.85 -14.87
C LEU A 11 -3.48 12.39 -14.47
N ASP A 12 -2.70 12.93 -15.41
CA ASP A 12 -1.38 13.49 -15.14
C ASP A 12 -1.47 14.72 -14.20
N ARG A 13 -2.48 15.58 -14.41
CA ARG A 13 -2.77 16.69 -13.51
C ARG A 13 -3.19 16.20 -12.12
N ALA A 14 -4.09 15.20 -12.06
CA ALA A 14 -4.54 14.63 -10.80
C ALA A 14 -3.39 14.00 -10.02
N ILE A 15 -2.51 13.23 -10.67
CA ILE A 15 -1.31 12.65 -10.06
C ILE A 15 -0.41 13.75 -9.49
N ARG A 16 -0.16 14.81 -10.25
CA ARG A 16 0.69 15.93 -9.80
C ARG A 16 0.12 16.59 -8.55
N ILE A 17 -1.18 16.92 -8.57
CA ILE A 17 -1.86 17.54 -7.43
C ILE A 17 -1.84 16.60 -6.22
N MET A 18 -2.25 15.35 -6.39
CA MET A 18 -2.31 14.37 -5.29
C MET A 18 -0.94 14.06 -4.71
N ASN A 19 0.13 14.03 -5.51
CA ASN A 19 1.49 13.87 -5.00
C ASN A 19 1.94 15.06 -4.15
N ILE A 20 1.69 16.30 -4.62
CA ILE A 20 2.02 17.51 -3.86
C ILE A 20 1.24 17.55 -2.53
N LEU A 21 -0.07 17.30 -2.60
CA LEU A 21 -0.94 17.23 -1.42
C LEU A 21 -0.54 16.08 -0.49
N GLY A 22 -0.12 14.93 -1.03
CA GLY A 22 0.35 13.79 -0.24
C GLY A 22 1.63 14.08 0.51
N VAL A 23 2.62 14.70 -0.15
CA VAL A 23 3.88 15.11 0.50
C VAL A 23 3.62 16.17 1.57
N ALA A 24 2.85 17.22 1.24
CA ALA A 24 2.48 18.26 2.20
C ALA A 24 1.68 17.68 3.38
N GLY A 25 0.70 16.82 3.10
CA GLY A 25 -0.10 16.15 4.11
C GLY A 25 0.74 15.27 5.04
N MET A 26 1.72 14.54 4.50
CA MET A 26 2.62 13.70 5.31
C MET A 26 3.55 14.55 6.19
N ALA A 27 4.05 15.68 5.68
CA ALA A 27 4.83 16.63 6.49
C ALA A 27 3.98 17.21 7.63
N ILE A 28 2.73 17.58 7.36
CA ILE A 28 1.78 18.04 8.39
C ILE A 28 1.47 16.94 9.40
N ALA A 29 1.27 15.69 8.95
CA ALA A 29 1.01 14.56 9.84
C ALA A 29 2.20 14.27 10.77
N ILE A 30 3.42 14.25 10.24
CA ILE A 30 4.64 14.09 11.06
C ILE A 30 4.76 15.25 12.05
N ALA A 31 4.58 16.50 11.61
CA ALA A 31 4.63 17.65 12.51
C ALA A 31 3.56 17.56 13.61
N ALA A 32 2.33 17.16 13.27
CA ALA A 32 1.27 16.95 14.24
C ALA A 32 1.64 15.86 15.27
N ASN A 33 2.22 14.74 14.82
CA ASN A 33 2.57 13.63 15.71
C ASN A 33 3.67 14.01 16.72
N PHE A 34 4.66 14.81 16.31
CA PHE A 34 5.79 15.16 17.19
C PHE A 34 5.58 16.43 18.01
N PHE A 35 4.84 17.42 17.48
CA PHE A 35 4.71 18.72 18.13
C PHE A 35 3.31 19.00 18.68
N PHE A 36 2.27 18.42 18.10
CA PHE A 36 0.88 18.71 18.50
C PHE A 36 0.28 17.62 19.39
N ALA A 37 0.54 16.34 19.13
CA ALA A 37 0.03 15.23 19.92
C ALA A 37 0.57 15.30 21.36
N PRO A 38 -0.27 15.13 22.40
CA PRO A 38 0.20 15.05 23.77
C PRO A 38 1.08 13.81 23.97
N VAL A 39 1.90 13.83 25.00
CA VAL A 39 2.64 12.66 25.45
C VAL A 39 1.69 11.81 26.28
N GLU A 40 1.55 10.53 25.95
CA GLU A 40 0.68 9.63 26.69
C GLU A 40 1.33 9.23 28.03
N VAL A 41 0.53 9.08 29.08
CA VAL A 41 0.99 8.99 30.48
C VAL A 41 1.76 7.70 30.77
N THR A 42 1.35 6.56 30.19
CA THR A 42 1.92 5.24 30.51
C THR A 42 3.07 4.81 29.59
N MET A 43 2.93 5.02 28.29
CA MET A 43 3.87 4.64 27.23
C MET A 43 4.78 5.79 26.80
N GLY A 44 4.45 7.03 27.16
CA GLY A 44 5.23 8.20 26.77
C GLY A 44 5.20 8.46 25.26
N ASN A 45 6.33 8.95 24.72
CA ASN A 45 6.43 9.41 23.33
C ASN A 45 6.22 8.30 22.29
N VAL A 46 6.44 7.03 22.62
CA VAL A 46 6.30 5.95 21.62
C VAL A 46 4.87 5.75 21.17
N GLN A 47 3.90 6.13 22.01
CA GLN A 47 2.49 6.09 21.62
C GLN A 47 2.26 6.90 20.34
N ARG A 48 3.06 7.93 20.04
CA ARG A 48 2.94 8.71 18.79
C ARG A 48 3.19 7.89 17.51
N LEU A 49 3.73 6.68 17.62
CA LEU A 49 3.82 5.72 16.51
C LEU A 49 2.45 5.15 16.12
N PHE A 50 1.51 5.14 17.06
CA PHE A 50 0.10 4.77 16.88
C PHE A 50 -0.56 5.49 15.70
N TYR A 51 -0.36 6.81 15.55
CA TYR A 51 -1.03 7.57 14.51
C TYR A 51 -0.62 7.13 13.09
N PHE A 52 0.66 6.80 12.91
CA PHE A 52 1.17 6.21 11.66
C PHE A 52 0.68 4.78 11.46
N HIS A 53 0.69 3.97 12.52
CA HIS A 53 0.18 2.60 12.46
C HIS A 53 -1.30 2.56 12.06
N VAL A 54 -2.15 3.39 12.69
CA VAL A 54 -3.58 3.46 12.36
C VAL A 54 -3.81 4.07 10.98
N GLY A 55 -3.05 5.10 10.60
CA GLY A 55 -3.14 5.70 9.26
C GLY A 55 -2.83 4.69 8.15
N THR A 56 -1.77 3.89 8.31
CA THR A 56 -1.42 2.82 7.36
C THR A 56 -2.44 1.68 7.36
N ALA A 57 -2.94 1.26 8.53
CA ALA A 57 -3.96 0.23 8.65
C ALA A 57 -5.28 0.65 7.97
N TRP A 58 -5.72 1.89 8.20
CA TRP A 58 -6.90 2.49 7.61
C TRP A 58 -6.84 2.46 6.09
N VAL A 59 -5.76 2.99 5.51
CA VAL A 59 -5.62 3.04 4.06
C VAL A 59 -5.54 1.62 3.48
N GLY A 60 -4.79 0.72 4.11
CA GLY A 60 -4.75 -0.69 3.71
C GLY A 60 -6.15 -1.29 3.59
N ALA A 61 -6.98 -1.14 4.61
CA ALA A 61 -8.36 -1.63 4.60
C ALA A 61 -9.23 -0.96 3.51
N VAL A 62 -9.16 0.38 3.38
CA VAL A 62 -9.94 1.14 2.41
C VAL A 62 -9.60 0.73 0.98
N VAL A 63 -8.31 0.62 0.63
CA VAL A 63 -7.92 0.27 -0.74
C VAL A 63 -8.23 -1.18 -1.08
N PHE A 64 -8.17 -2.10 -0.12
CA PHE A 64 -8.72 -3.46 -0.33
C PHE A 64 -10.24 -3.44 -0.57
N GLY A 65 -10.97 -2.52 0.07
CA GLY A 65 -12.38 -2.27 -0.22
C GLY A 65 -12.61 -1.70 -1.63
N VAL A 66 -11.74 -0.80 -2.09
CA VAL A 66 -11.73 -0.32 -3.49
C VAL A 66 -11.49 -1.49 -4.45
N ALA A 67 -10.56 -2.40 -4.13
CA ALA A 67 -10.30 -3.58 -4.94
C ALA A 67 -11.52 -4.51 -5.04
N LEU A 68 -12.24 -4.73 -3.94
CA LEU A 68 -13.52 -5.44 -3.89
C LEU A 68 -14.55 -4.80 -4.82
N ILE A 69 -14.82 -3.49 -4.63
CA ILE A 69 -15.83 -2.76 -5.42
C ILE A 69 -15.49 -2.82 -6.90
N CYS A 70 -14.22 -2.61 -7.25
CA CYS A 70 -13.76 -2.67 -8.63
C CYS A 70 -13.85 -4.09 -9.20
N GLY A 71 -13.60 -5.13 -8.40
CA GLY A 71 -13.83 -6.52 -8.79
C GLY A 71 -15.29 -6.77 -9.17
N VAL A 72 -16.24 -6.31 -8.34
CA VAL A 72 -17.68 -6.41 -8.63
C VAL A 72 -18.05 -5.64 -9.90
N LEU A 73 -17.58 -4.40 -10.04
CA LEU A 73 -17.85 -3.57 -11.22
C LEU A 73 -17.24 -4.18 -12.50
N TYR A 74 -16.07 -4.81 -12.39
CA TYR A 74 -15.46 -5.53 -13.51
C TYR A 74 -16.29 -6.74 -13.93
N LEU A 75 -16.77 -7.56 -12.98
CA LEU A 75 -17.60 -8.73 -13.30
C LEU A 75 -18.96 -8.33 -13.91
N ARG A 76 -19.50 -7.17 -13.52
CA ARG A 76 -20.75 -6.65 -14.10
C ARG A 76 -20.58 -6.04 -15.49
N GLY A 77 -19.52 -5.24 -15.69
CA GLY A 77 -19.39 -4.39 -16.88
C GLY A 77 -18.24 -4.75 -17.83
N GLY A 78 -17.34 -5.67 -17.45
CA GLY A 78 -16.18 -6.08 -18.24
C GLY A 78 -15.16 -4.97 -18.53
N ARG A 79 -15.32 -3.77 -17.95
CA ARG A 79 -14.49 -2.60 -18.29
C ARG A 79 -13.10 -2.75 -17.68
N ARG A 80 -12.06 -2.75 -18.54
CA ARG A 80 -10.64 -2.87 -18.17
C ARG A 80 -10.19 -1.90 -17.07
N VAL A 81 -10.77 -0.70 -17.01
CA VAL A 81 -10.43 0.31 -15.99
C VAL A 81 -10.66 -0.19 -14.56
N TYR A 82 -11.70 -0.99 -14.31
CA TYR A 82 -11.99 -1.53 -12.99
C TYR A 82 -10.99 -2.61 -12.61
N ASP A 83 -10.56 -3.45 -13.56
CA ASP A 83 -9.51 -4.42 -13.31
C ASP A 83 -8.16 -3.75 -13.00
N THR A 84 -7.80 -2.71 -13.77
CA THR A 84 -6.59 -1.91 -13.53
C THR A 84 -6.61 -1.23 -12.17
N LEU A 85 -7.76 -0.65 -11.77
CA LEU A 85 -7.92 -0.03 -10.47
C LEU A 85 -7.87 -1.06 -9.33
N SER A 86 -8.49 -2.23 -9.49
CA SER A 86 -8.43 -3.32 -8.52
C SER A 86 -7.00 -3.81 -8.32
N LEU A 87 -6.25 -4.04 -9.41
CA LEU A 87 -4.82 -4.39 -9.35
C LEU A 87 -3.99 -3.33 -8.60
N ALA A 88 -4.17 -2.05 -8.96
CA ALA A 88 -3.45 -0.96 -8.30
C ALA A 88 -3.78 -0.88 -6.80
N ALA A 89 -5.05 -1.06 -6.45
CA ALA A 89 -5.51 -1.01 -5.08
C ALA A 89 -5.00 -2.19 -4.23
N VAL A 90 -4.92 -3.41 -4.78
CA VAL A 90 -4.32 -4.56 -4.09
C VAL A 90 -2.83 -4.35 -3.84
N GLU A 91 -2.08 -3.84 -4.83
CA GLU A 91 -0.64 -3.58 -4.69
C GLU A 91 -0.35 -2.52 -3.63
N VAL A 92 -1.06 -1.39 -3.71
CA VAL A 92 -0.96 -0.31 -2.72
C VAL A 92 -1.39 -0.80 -1.34
N GLY A 93 -2.47 -1.57 -1.25
CA GLY A 93 -2.95 -2.14 0.01
C GLY A 93 -1.95 -3.08 0.66
N LEU A 94 -1.27 -3.93 -0.11
CA LEU A 94 -0.26 -4.83 0.42
C LEU A 94 0.96 -4.06 0.96
N VAL A 95 1.37 -2.96 0.31
CA VAL A 95 2.41 -2.07 0.83
C VAL A 95 1.98 -1.43 2.16
N PHE A 96 0.77 -0.88 2.25
CA PHE A 96 0.26 -0.29 3.49
C PHE A 96 0.07 -1.32 4.61
N LEU A 97 -0.39 -2.53 4.29
CA LEU A 97 -0.50 -3.63 5.25
C LEU A 97 0.88 -4.04 5.77
N SER A 98 1.90 -4.09 4.90
CA SER A 98 3.28 -4.34 5.31
C SER A 98 3.79 -3.25 6.25
N MET A 99 3.54 -1.98 5.93
CA MET A 99 3.88 -0.85 6.81
C MET A 99 3.15 -0.95 8.15
N THR A 100 1.88 -1.36 8.15
CA THR A 100 1.05 -1.55 9.36
C THR A 100 1.67 -2.60 10.28
N ILE A 101 2.04 -3.76 9.74
CA ILE A 101 2.69 -4.85 10.49
C ILE A 101 3.99 -4.37 11.11
N VAL A 102 4.85 -3.73 10.31
CA VAL A 102 6.14 -3.21 10.78
C VAL A 102 5.95 -2.16 11.87
N ALA A 103 5.06 -1.18 11.65
CA ALA A 103 4.74 -0.14 12.64
C ALA A 103 4.23 -0.75 13.95
N GLY A 104 3.34 -1.72 13.85
CA GLY A 104 2.78 -2.45 14.99
C GLY A 104 3.87 -3.19 15.77
N SER A 105 4.81 -3.84 15.09
CA SER A 105 5.95 -4.50 15.73
C SER A 105 6.89 -3.52 16.43
N PHE A 106 7.21 -2.37 15.80
CA PHE A 106 8.04 -1.33 16.41
C PHE A 106 7.37 -0.69 17.63
N TRP A 107 6.04 -0.55 17.63
CA TRP A 107 5.29 -0.08 18.78
C TRP A 107 5.19 -1.15 19.87
N GLY A 108 4.99 -2.40 19.47
CA GLY A 108 4.75 -3.50 20.41
C GLY A 108 5.98 -3.87 21.24
N LYS A 109 7.18 -3.71 20.69
CA LYS A 109 8.41 -4.02 21.43
C LYS A 109 8.56 -3.19 22.71
N PRO A 110 8.48 -1.86 22.69
CA PRO A 110 8.54 -1.05 23.91
C PRO A 110 7.24 -1.10 24.74
N ALA A 111 6.06 -1.33 24.15
CA ALA A 111 4.80 -1.34 24.89
C ALA A 111 4.53 -2.67 25.64
N TRP A 112 4.86 -3.82 25.04
CA TRP A 112 4.55 -5.16 25.57
C TRP A 112 5.76 -6.11 25.56
N ASN A 113 6.97 -5.58 25.39
CA ASN A 113 8.23 -6.34 25.33
C ASN A 113 8.31 -7.42 24.22
N THR A 114 7.45 -7.34 23.20
CA THR A 114 7.38 -8.32 22.11
C THR A 114 7.21 -7.66 20.75
N TRP A 115 7.86 -8.20 19.72
CA TRP A 115 7.71 -7.74 18.34
C TRP A 115 6.46 -8.31 17.68
N TRP A 116 6.03 -9.49 18.12
CA TRP A 116 4.93 -10.24 17.53
C TRP A 116 4.43 -11.29 18.51
N ILE A 117 3.12 -11.51 18.54
CA ILE A 117 2.50 -12.66 19.17
C ILE A 117 1.54 -13.31 18.19
N TRP A 118 1.37 -14.61 18.28
CA TRP A 118 0.42 -15.35 17.45
C TRP A 118 -1.00 -15.33 18.02
N SER A 119 -1.52 -14.13 18.34
CA SER A 119 -2.92 -13.99 18.72
C SER A 119 -3.83 -14.21 17.49
N PRO A 120 -5.13 -14.51 17.67
CA PRO A 120 -6.07 -14.63 16.56
C PRO A 120 -6.05 -13.43 15.61
N ARG A 121 -5.99 -12.21 16.16
CA ARG A 121 -5.94 -10.96 15.38
C ARG A 121 -4.67 -10.85 14.55
N LEU A 122 -3.52 -11.01 15.19
CA LEU A 122 -2.22 -10.89 14.54
C LEU A 122 -2.05 -11.98 13.46
N THR A 123 -2.50 -13.20 13.76
CA THR A 123 -2.55 -14.30 12.79
C THR A 123 -3.43 -13.97 11.59
N LEU A 124 -4.62 -13.39 11.79
CA LEU A 124 -5.50 -12.97 10.69
C LEU A 124 -4.90 -11.86 9.83
N VAL A 125 -4.11 -10.95 10.41
CA VAL A 125 -3.34 -9.95 9.65
C VAL A 125 -2.30 -10.64 8.75
N THR A 126 -1.56 -11.64 9.27
CA THR A 126 -0.61 -12.43 8.47
C THR A 126 -1.31 -13.20 7.36
N VAL A 127 -2.45 -13.83 7.65
CA VAL A 127 -3.26 -14.54 6.65
C VAL A 127 -3.74 -13.57 5.57
N SER A 128 -4.23 -12.38 5.95
CA SER A 128 -4.64 -11.34 5.01
C SER A 128 -3.48 -10.94 4.09
N TRP A 129 -2.28 -10.74 4.66
CA TRP A 129 -1.08 -10.41 3.88
C TRP A 129 -0.74 -11.51 2.87
N LEU A 130 -0.74 -12.78 3.29
CA LEU A 130 -0.43 -13.92 2.43
C LEU A 130 -1.47 -14.10 1.31
N VAL A 131 -2.76 -13.93 1.63
CA VAL A 131 -3.85 -14.00 0.64
C VAL A 131 -3.68 -12.91 -0.42
N TYR A 132 -3.44 -11.66 -0.02
CA TYR A 132 -3.22 -10.58 -1.00
C TYR A 132 -1.88 -10.69 -1.73
N ALA A 133 -0.86 -11.34 -1.18
CA ALA A 133 0.36 -11.69 -1.92
C ALA A 133 0.07 -12.76 -3.01
N ALA A 134 -0.70 -13.80 -2.67
CA ALA A 134 -1.09 -14.87 -3.60
C ALA A 134 -1.97 -14.38 -4.77
N TYR A 135 -2.67 -13.23 -4.62
CA TYR A 135 -3.35 -12.55 -5.73
C TYR A 135 -2.41 -12.28 -6.91
N PHE A 136 -1.16 -11.86 -6.66
CA PHE A 136 -0.20 -11.60 -7.73
C PHE A 136 0.28 -12.89 -8.41
N MET A 137 0.43 -13.97 -7.64
CA MET A 137 0.77 -15.29 -8.18
C MET A 137 -0.34 -15.79 -9.12
N LEU A 138 -1.61 -15.67 -8.71
CA LEU A 138 -2.76 -16.00 -9.54
C LEU A 138 -2.74 -15.22 -10.86
N ARG A 139 -2.52 -13.90 -10.78
CA ARG A 139 -2.48 -13.06 -11.99
C ARG A 139 -1.29 -13.37 -12.89
N GLY A 140 -0.15 -13.75 -12.32
CA GLY A 140 1.03 -14.16 -13.08
C GLY A 140 0.86 -15.50 -13.79
N ALA A 141 0.06 -16.41 -13.24
CA ALA A 141 -0.15 -17.75 -13.79
C ALA A 141 -1.14 -17.81 -14.97
N ILE A 142 -1.91 -16.75 -15.22
CA ILE A 142 -2.96 -16.74 -16.25
C ILE A 142 -2.52 -15.85 -17.42
N GLU A 143 -2.31 -16.46 -18.58
CA GLU A 143 -1.88 -15.75 -19.79
C GLU A 143 -3.00 -14.93 -20.43
N ASP A 144 -4.20 -15.49 -20.57
CA ASP A 144 -5.32 -14.81 -21.19
C ASP A 144 -5.77 -13.58 -20.36
N PRO A 145 -5.67 -12.35 -20.89
CA PRO A 145 -5.92 -11.13 -20.11
C PRO A 145 -7.35 -11.05 -19.56
N GLN A 146 -8.34 -11.59 -20.26
CA GLN A 146 -9.75 -11.53 -19.85
C GLN A 146 -10.02 -12.53 -18.72
N ARG A 147 -9.58 -13.78 -18.85
CA ARG A 147 -9.66 -14.79 -17.78
C ARG A 147 -8.86 -14.36 -16.56
N ARG A 148 -7.67 -13.78 -16.75
CA ARG A 148 -6.85 -13.23 -15.68
C ARG A 148 -7.61 -12.19 -14.87
N ALA A 149 -8.21 -11.22 -15.54
CA ALA A 149 -8.97 -10.15 -14.89
C ALA A 149 -10.23 -10.70 -14.19
N ARG A 150 -10.94 -11.67 -14.78
CA ARG A 150 -12.11 -12.31 -14.15
C ARG A 150 -11.75 -13.07 -12.88
N TYR A 151 -10.72 -13.93 -12.94
CA TYR A 151 -10.29 -14.70 -11.77
C TYR A 151 -9.70 -13.80 -10.69
N ALA A 152 -8.95 -12.77 -11.07
CA ALA A 152 -8.45 -11.77 -10.13
C ALA A 152 -9.60 -11.02 -9.44
N ALA A 153 -10.63 -10.60 -10.18
CA ALA A 153 -11.79 -9.92 -9.60
C ALA A 153 -12.50 -10.80 -8.56
N VAL A 154 -12.74 -12.07 -8.86
CA VAL A 154 -13.31 -13.04 -7.91
C VAL A 154 -12.40 -13.21 -6.70
N TYR A 155 -11.10 -13.36 -6.92
CA TYR A 155 -10.12 -13.51 -5.84
C TYR A 155 -10.10 -12.30 -4.91
N ALA A 156 -10.09 -11.07 -5.46
CA ALA A 156 -10.12 -9.84 -4.68
C ALA A 156 -11.39 -9.72 -3.81
N ILE A 157 -12.55 -10.15 -4.35
CA ILE A 157 -13.82 -10.18 -3.62
C ILE A 157 -13.72 -11.14 -2.41
N ILE A 158 -13.26 -12.37 -2.64
CA ILE A 158 -13.13 -13.38 -1.58
C ILE A 158 -12.08 -12.95 -0.55
N SER A 159 -10.95 -12.40 -1.00
CA SER A 159 -9.86 -11.94 -0.13
C SER A 159 -10.31 -10.88 0.85
N PHE A 160 -11.28 -10.04 0.50
CA PHE A 160 -11.79 -9.01 1.40
C PHE A 160 -12.44 -9.59 2.66
N ALA A 161 -12.91 -10.84 2.64
CA ALA A 161 -13.37 -11.53 3.84
C ALA A 161 -12.27 -11.59 4.92
N THR A 162 -10.99 -11.71 4.54
CA THR A 162 -9.88 -11.70 5.50
C THR A 162 -9.73 -10.35 6.21
N ILE A 163 -10.02 -9.24 5.52
CA ILE A 163 -10.03 -7.89 6.11
C ILE A 163 -11.21 -7.73 7.08
N ILE A 164 -12.40 -8.22 6.71
CA ILE A 164 -13.57 -8.22 7.60
C ILE A 164 -13.27 -9.05 8.86
N LEU A 165 -12.75 -10.27 8.71
CA LEU A 165 -12.40 -11.13 9.82
C LEU A 165 -11.36 -10.48 10.73
N THR A 166 -10.33 -9.85 10.16
CA THR A 166 -9.33 -9.11 10.91
C THR A 166 -9.96 -7.97 11.72
N TYR A 167 -10.86 -7.17 11.12
CA TYR A 167 -11.56 -6.10 11.83
C TYR A 167 -12.48 -6.63 12.94
N VAL A 168 -13.27 -7.67 12.65
CA VAL A 168 -14.17 -8.29 13.61
C VAL A 168 -13.40 -8.92 14.77
N SER A 169 -12.20 -9.48 14.51
CA SER A 169 -11.36 -10.06 15.56
C SER A 169 -11.01 -9.07 16.67
N ILE A 170 -10.99 -7.77 16.35
CA ILE A 170 -10.74 -6.70 17.33
C ILE A 170 -11.82 -6.65 18.42
N ARG A 171 -13.07 -6.96 18.04
CA ARG A 171 -14.25 -6.89 18.90
C ARG A 171 -14.49 -8.18 19.67
N ILE A 172 -14.08 -9.32 19.09
CA ILE A 172 -14.36 -10.64 19.66
C ILE A 172 -13.23 -11.09 20.59
N PHE A 173 -11.98 -10.86 20.21
CA PHE A 173 -10.82 -11.36 20.96
C PHE A 173 -10.11 -10.21 21.68
N ARG A 174 -10.01 -10.33 23.00
CA ARG A 174 -9.13 -9.49 23.81
C ARG A 174 -7.69 -9.96 23.65
N ASP A 175 -6.81 -9.07 23.21
CA ASP A 175 -5.37 -9.27 23.18
C ASP A 175 -4.63 -7.97 23.50
N ILE A 176 -3.32 -7.93 23.29
CA ILE A 176 -2.48 -6.75 23.58
C ILE A 176 -2.87 -5.51 22.77
N HIS A 177 -3.67 -5.65 21.71
CA HIS A 177 -3.96 -4.56 20.81
C HIS A 177 -5.18 -3.74 21.30
N PRO A 178 -4.99 -2.44 21.56
CA PRO A 178 -6.03 -1.60 22.14
C PRO A 178 -7.22 -1.41 21.18
N VAL A 179 -8.40 -1.20 21.75
CA VAL A 179 -9.63 -0.86 21.01
C VAL A 179 -9.77 0.66 21.01
N VAL A 180 -9.56 1.27 19.84
CA VAL A 180 -9.54 2.74 19.68
C VAL A 180 -10.95 3.34 19.56
N ILE A 181 -11.89 2.57 18.99
CA ILE A 181 -13.29 2.99 18.80
C ILE A 181 -14.17 1.96 19.48
N GLY A 182 -14.45 2.15 20.76
CA GLY A 182 -15.37 1.32 21.53
C GLY A 182 -16.84 1.59 21.16
N SER A 183 -17.69 0.60 21.40
CA SER A 183 -19.14 0.81 21.58
C SER A 183 -19.39 1.72 22.79
N THR A 184 -20.58 2.33 22.89
CA THR A 184 -20.97 3.16 24.05
C THR A 184 -20.80 2.41 25.39
N THR A 185 -20.95 1.08 25.38
CA THR A 185 -20.71 0.18 26.51
C THR A 185 -19.22 -0.02 26.85
N GLU A 186 -18.33 -0.03 25.86
CA GLU A 186 -16.88 -0.13 26.10
C GLU A 186 -16.30 1.21 26.57
N ALA A 187 -16.83 2.33 26.07
CA ALA A 187 -16.55 3.67 26.58
C ALA A 187 -17.07 3.85 28.02
N ALA A 188 -18.24 3.28 28.34
CA ALA A 188 -18.79 3.27 29.70
C ALA A 188 -18.01 2.36 30.66
N ALA A 189 -17.49 1.21 30.19
CA ALA A 189 -16.65 0.32 30.98
C ALA A 189 -15.28 0.96 31.31
N GLY A 190 -14.64 1.61 30.34
CA GLY A 190 -13.43 2.41 30.60
C GLY A 190 -13.71 3.58 31.56
N ALA A 191 -14.89 4.20 31.47
CA ALA A 191 -15.29 5.23 32.42
C ALA A 191 -15.52 4.70 33.85
N ALA A 192 -16.02 3.48 33.99
CA ALA A 192 -16.24 2.84 35.30
C ALA A 192 -14.93 2.42 36.00
N GLU A 193 -13.86 2.15 35.24
CA GLU A 193 -12.52 1.86 35.76
C GLU A 193 -11.68 3.13 36.06
N GLY A 194 -12.29 4.33 35.98
CA GLY A 194 -11.59 5.59 36.20
C GLY A 194 -10.69 6.03 35.03
N LEU A 195 -10.73 5.31 33.90
CA LEU A 195 -10.01 5.66 32.66
C LEU A 195 -10.73 6.76 31.86
N GLN A 196 -11.46 7.65 32.55
CA GLN A 196 -12.11 8.84 31.98
C GLN A 196 -11.12 9.96 31.60
N GLU A 197 -9.96 9.64 31.03
CA GLU A 197 -9.06 10.66 30.46
C GLU A 197 -9.38 11.00 28.99
N PHE A 198 -10.51 10.53 28.45
CA PHE A 198 -10.99 10.97 27.13
C PHE A 198 -11.78 12.29 27.16
N SER A 199 -12.00 12.92 28.32
CA SER A 199 -12.62 14.25 28.43
C SER A 199 -11.57 15.31 28.75
N GLY A 200 -11.14 16.07 27.72
CA GLY A 200 -10.20 17.17 27.91
C GLY A 200 -9.54 17.64 26.61
N LEU A 201 -8.71 18.68 26.72
CA LEU A 201 -7.95 19.26 25.59
C LEU A 201 -7.01 18.23 24.96
N ASP A 202 -6.38 17.38 25.76
CA ASP A 202 -5.41 16.39 25.28
C ASP A 202 -6.06 15.25 24.48
N SER A 203 -7.23 14.77 24.89
CA SER A 203 -8.01 13.81 24.10
C SER A 203 -8.42 14.39 22.74
N ALA A 204 -8.86 15.66 22.72
CA ALA A 204 -9.17 16.36 21.47
C ALA A 204 -7.94 16.48 20.56
N ARG A 205 -6.76 16.79 21.12
CA ARG A 205 -5.49 16.84 20.38
C ARG A 205 -5.10 15.49 19.79
N MET A 206 -5.28 14.39 20.54
CA MET A 206 -5.05 13.03 20.02
C MET A 206 -6.01 12.72 18.86
N GLY A 207 -7.30 13.02 19.01
CA GLY A 207 -8.32 12.80 17.98
C GLY A 207 -8.05 13.61 16.70
N ILE A 208 -7.69 14.89 16.83
CA ILE A 208 -7.29 15.74 15.71
C ILE A 208 -6.03 15.20 15.04
N THR A 209 -5.02 14.79 15.81
CA THR A 209 -3.79 14.19 15.27
C THR A 209 -4.11 12.93 14.47
N LEU A 210 -4.97 12.06 15.00
CA LEU A 210 -5.42 10.86 14.32
C LEU A 210 -6.14 11.19 13.01
N LEU A 211 -7.04 12.17 13.02
CA LEU A 211 -7.76 12.63 11.82
C LEU A 211 -6.79 13.17 10.76
N ILE A 212 -5.81 13.98 11.15
CA ILE A 212 -4.76 14.50 10.25
C ILE A 212 -4.02 13.33 9.58
N ASN A 213 -3.64 12.30 10.35
CA ASN A 213 -2.96 11.12 9.79
C ASN A 213 -3.88 10.35 8.84
N VAL A 214 -5.12 10.07 9.22
CA VAL A 214 -6.11 9.39 8.38
C VAL A 214 -6.29 10.12 7.04
N ILE A 215 -6.41 11.45 7.05
CA ILE A 215 -6.53 12.28 5.84
C ILE A 215 -5.23 12.22 5.02
N ALA A 216 -4.08 12.47 5.65
CA ALA A 216 -2.78 12.50 4.96
C ALA A 216 -2.46 11.16 4.29
N PHE A 217 -2.65 10.05 5.00
CA PHE A 217 -2.48 8.71 4.45
C PHE A 217 -3.50 8.40 3.36
N THR A 218 -4.77 8.82 3.49
CA THR A 218 -5.78 8.63 2.42
C THR A 218 -5.41 9.37 1.14
N ILE A 219 -4.89 10.61 1.25
CA ILE A 219 -4.39 11.38 0.10
C ILE A 219 -3.19 10.64 -0.52
N LEU A 220 -2.22 10.20 0.30
CA LEU A 220 -1.05 9.46 -0.18
C LEU A 220 -1.44 8.17 -0.90
N GLY A 221 -2.32 7.36 -0.31
CA GLY A 221 -2.79 6.11 -0.91
C GLY A 221 -3.54 6.35 -2.23
N THR A 222 -4.33 7.42 -2.31
CA THR A 222 -4.97 7.85 -3.56
C THR A 222 -3.93 8.22 -4.61
N ALA A 223 -2.92 9.01 -4.25
CA ALA A 223 -1.83 9.40 -5.14
C ALA A 223 -1.10 8.17 -5.71
N TRP A 224 -0.77 7.20 -4.85
CA TRP A 224 -0.10 5.96 -5.25
C TRP A 224 -0.96 5.09 -6.17
N ILE A 225 -2.27 4.98 -5.92
CA ILE A 225 -3.19 4.29 -6.83
C ILE A 225 -3.18 4.95 -8.21
N LEU A 226 -3.27 6.27 -8.29
CA LEU A 226 -3.28 6.98 -9.59
C LEU A 226 -1.98 6.79 -10.36
N VAL A 227 -0.82 6.87 -9.69
CA VAL A 227 0.49 6.58 -10.29
C VAL A 227 0.53 5.14 -10.78
N ARG A 228 0.07 4.18 -9.98
CA ARG A 228 0.09 2.77 -10.33
C ARG A 228 -0.87 2.41 -11.47
N MET A 229 -2.00 3.08 -11.58
CA MET A 229 -2.91 2.99 -12.73
C MET A 229 -2.24 3.53 -14.00
N ARG A 230 -1.57 4.69 -13.94
CA ARG A 230 -0.79 5.23 -15.06
C ARG A 230 0.28 4.24 -15.51
N LEU A 231 0.98 3.63 -14.55
CA LEU A 231 1.97 2.59 -14.82
C LEU A 231 1.37 1.37 -15.54
N GLN A 232 0.19 0.92 -15.12
CA GLN A 232 -0.49 -0.20 -15.80
C GLN A 232 -0.89 0.16 -17.23
N ASN A 233 -1.38 1.38 -17.46
CA ASN A 233 -1.74 1.84 -18.80
C ASN A 233 -0.50 1.93 -19.71
N LEU A 234 0.64 2.35 -19.17
CA LEU A 234 1.93 2.33 -19.88
C LEU A 234 2.37 0.91 -20.23
N ALA A 235 2.24 -0.03 -19.28
CA ALA A 235 2.58 -1.43 -19.50
C ALA A 235 1.69 -2.06 -20.59
N ASP A 236 0.36 -1.89 -20.50
CA ASP A 236 -0.59 -2.38 -21.50
C ASP A 236 -0.27 -1.79 -22.89
N TYR A 237 0.13 -0.51 -22.96
CA TYR A 237 0.54 0.13 -24.22
C TYR A 237 1.86 -0.43 -24.78
N ALA A 238 2.86 -0.63 -23.91
CA ALA A 238 4.12 -1.23 -24.30
C ALA A 238 3.92 -2.65 -24.85
N ASP A 239 3.06 -3.46 -24.22
CA ASP A 239 2.74 -4.81 -24.68
C ASP A 239 2.04 -4.79 -26.05
N HIS A 240 1.10 -3.86 -26.27
CA HIS A 240 0.52 -3.66 -27.60
C HIS A 240 1.56 -3.29 -28.67
N LEU A 241 2.54 -2.45 -28.34
CA LEU A 241 3.64 -2.13 -29.25
C LEU A 241 4.53 -3.34 -29.51
N LYS A 242 4.87 -4.12 -28.48
CA LYS A 242 5.63 -5.37 -28.63
C LYS A 242 4.91 -6.34 -29.56
N THR A 243 3.59 -6.52 -29.44
CA THR A 243 2.82 -7.38 -30.37
C THR A 243 2.89 -6.86 -31.81
N ARG A 244 2.81 -5.54 -32.02
CA ARG A 244 2.92 -4.95 -33.35
C ARG A 244 4.31 -5.12 -33.95
N VAL A 245 5.36 -4.91 -33.15
CA VAL A 245 6.74 -5.12 -33.56
C VAL A 245 6.99 -6.61 -33.81
N ALA A 246 6.50 -7.51 -32.97
CA ALA A 246 6.64 -8.95 -33.15
C ALA A 246 5.92 -9.46 -34.41
N ALA A 247 4.71 -8.98 -34.70
CA ALA A 247 4.01 -9.28 -35.96
C ALA A 247 4.80 -8.75 -37.18
N HIS A 248 5.40 -7.56 -37.04
CA HIS A 248 6.23 -6.93 -38.06
C HIS A 248 7.56 -7.67 -38.28
N LEU A 249 8.19 -8.16 -37.20
CA LEU A 249 9.42 -8.94 -37.23
C LEU A 249 9.18 -10.41 -37.58
N SER A 250 8.01 -10.98 -37.34
CA SER A 250 7.70 -12.36 -37.73
C SER A 250 7.53 -12.53 -39.25
N GLY A 251 7.45 -11.43 -40.01
CA GLY A 251 7.71 -11.39 -41.45
C GLY A 251 9.20 -11.45 -41.84
N ARG A 252 10.11 -11.44 -40.86
CA ARG A 252 11.58 -11.52 -41.01
C ARG A 252 12.18 -12.40 -39.91
N GLY A 253 12.30 -13.70 -40.19
CA GLY A 253 13.17 -14.69 -39.51
C GLY A 253 13.64 -14.43 -38.07
N LYS A 254 13.18 -15.31 -37.17
CA LYS A 254 13.50 -15.55 -35.74
C LYS A 254 14.82 -14.96 -35.16
N VAL A 255 14.74 -14.41 -33.94
CA VAL A 255 15.87 -14.31 -33.01
C VAL A 255 15.44 -14.80 -31.61
N GLY A 256 16.31 -15.59 -30.97
CA GLY A 256 16.08 -16.32 -29.72
C GLY A 256 16.24 -15.48 -28.42
N PRO A 257 15.95 -16.08 -27.25
CA PRO A 257 15.85 -15.36 -25.98
C PRO A 257 17.19 -15.27 -25.23
N ALA A 258 17.42 -14.13 -24.58
CA ALA A 258 18.46 -13.95 -23.58
C ALA A 258 17.84 -14.01 -22.16
N LEU A 259 18.43 -14.85 -21.30
CA LEU A 259 18.10 -15.00 -19.89
C LEU A 259 18.77 -13.92 -19.05
N ALA A 260 18.06 -13.39 -18.05
CA ALA A 260 18.67 -12.65 -16.94
C ALA A 260 18.00 -13.10 -15.64
N ASN A 261 18.80 -13.71 -14.74
CA ASN A 261 18.45 -13.96 -13.35
C ASN A 261 19.43 -13.21 -12.46
N GLY A 262 18.88 -12.53 -11.45
CA GLY A 262 19.64 -11.97 -10.34
C GLY A 262 18.69 -11.55 -9.23
N LEU A 263 18.72 -12.24 -8.09
CA LEU A 263 18.18 -11.70 -6.85
C LEU A 263 19.05 -12.13 -5.66
N LEU A 264 19.35 -11.12 -4.85
CA LEU A 264 20.11 -11.09 -3.62
C LEU A 264 19.36 -11.79 -2.46
N LEU A 265 20.10 -12.41 -1.54
CA LEU A 265 19.60 -12.76 -0.20
C LEU A 265 20.36 -11.95 0.86
N ALA A 266 19.60 -11.24 1.68
CA ALA A 266 20.08 -10.53 2.87
C ALA A 266 20.10 -11.50 4.09
N GLY A 267 21.12 -11.38 4.93
CA GLY A 267 21.30 -12.19 6.14
C GLY A 267 20.49 -11.71 7.36
N PRO A 268 20.40 -12.53 8.43
CA PRO A 268 19.63 -12.20 9.62
C PRO A 268 20.42 -11.33 10.61
N LEU A 269 19.73 -10.33 11.19
CA LEU A 269 20.23 -9.48 12.27
C LEU A 269 20.03 -10.16 13.63
N LEU A 270 21.10 -10.20 14.43
CA LEU A 270 21.12 -10.64 15.84
C LEU A 270 20.28 -9.73 16.74
N GLN A 271 19.60 -10.35 17.71
CA GLN A 271 18.94 -9.69 18.83
C GLN A 271 19.90 -9.54 20.02
N THR A 272 19.95 -8.35 20.62
CA THR A 272 20.43 -8.16 21.99
C THR A 272 19.45 -7.30 22.79
N GLN A 273 19.23 -7.69 24.05
CA GLN A 273 18.30 -7.09 25.02
C GLN A 273 19.11 -6.28 26.05
N VAL A 274 18.80 -4.99 26.30
CA VAL A 274 19.28 -4.23 27.47
C VAL A 274 18.36 -3.03 27.80
N ASP A 275 18.18 -2.77 29.09
CA ASP A 275 17.38 -1.74 29.76
C ASP A 275 17.97 -0.32 29.68
N ASN A 276 17.23 0.66 29.14
CA ASN A 276 17.50 2.10 29.29
C ASN A 276 16.23 2.94 28.97
N PRO A 277 15.81 3.90 29.82
CA PRO A 277 14.62 4.73 29.61
C PRO A 277 14.64 5.62 28.34
N ASN A 278 15.80 5.85 27.71
CA ASN A 278 15.90 6.57 26.43
C ASN A 278 15.52 5.73 25.18
N ARG A 279 15.16 4.44 25.32
CA ARG A 279 14.84 3.56 24.18
C ARG A 279 13.48 3.82 23.53
N PHE A 280 12.50 4.38 24.25
CA PHE A 280 11.18 4.68 23.66
C PHE A 280 11.30 5.62 22.44
N ASN A 281 12.21 6.59 22.49
CA ASN A 281 12.49 7.49 21.37
C ASN A 281 13.23 6.79 20.21
N VAL A 282 14.06 5.78 20.49
CA VAL A 282 14.74 4.98 19.44
C VAL A 282 13.73 4.13 18.67
N TYR A 283 12.78 3.48 19.36
CA TYR A 283 11.72 2.72 18.70
C TYR A 283 10.75 3.63 17.95
N LEU A 284 10.44 4.81 18.49
CA LEU A 284 9.67 5.83 17.80
C LEU A 284 10.37 6.26 16.51
N VAL A 285 11.58 6.82 16.61
CA VAL A 285 12.33 7.30 15.44
C VAL A 285 12.63 6.18 14.46
N GLY A 286 13.02 5.00 14.96
CA GLY A 286 13.26 3.80 14.16
C GLY A 286 12.00 3.34 13.40
N GLY A 287 10.84 3.32 14.05
CA GLY A 287 9.56 2.99 13.40
C GLY A 287 9.23 3.97 12.28
N TYR A 288 9.32 5.27 12.52
CA TYR A 288 9.13 6.30 11.49
C TYR A 288 10.14 6.17 10.34
N ALA A 289 11.41 5.91 10.66
CA ALA A 289 12.47 5.76 9.66
C ALA A 289 12.23 4.54 8.76
N VAL A 290 11.92 3.37 9.33
CA VAL A 290 11.66 2.16 8.56
C VAL A 290 10.41 2.29 7.70
N MET A 291 9.31 2.84 8.25
CA MET A 291 8.10 3.10 7.45
C MET A 291 8.36 4.08 6.31
N SER A 292 9.12 5.15 6.58
CA SER A 292 9.49 6.13 5.56
C SER A 292 10.38 5.50 4.48
N ALA A 293 11.31 4.61 4.86
CA ALA A 293 12.15 3.87 3.93
C ALA A 293 11.33 2.91 3.04
N LEU A 294 10.34 2.21 3.61
CA LEU A 294 9.42 1.37 2.83
C LEU A 294 8.62 2.20 1.83
N ALA A 295 8.09 3.35 2.27
CA ALA A 295 7.35 4.25 1.41
C ALA A 295 8.22 4.84 0.28
N LEU A 296 9.41 5.33 0.60
CA LEU A 296 10.37 5.84 -0.37
C LEU A 296 10.85 4.75 -1.34
N GLY A 297 11.07 3.53 -0.83
CA GLY A 297 11.42 2.37 -1.64
C GLY A 297 10.33 2.02 -2.65
N TYR A 298 9.05 2.02 -2.23
CA TYR A 298 7.93 1.82 -3.15
C TYR A 298 7.79 2.95 -4.18
N MET A 299 7.94 4.21 -3.77
CA MET A 299 7.93 5.34 -4.70
C MET A 299 9.08 5.28 -5.71
N LEU A 300 10.27 4.89 -5.27
CA LEU A 300 11.43 4.66 -6.14
C LEU A 300 11.16 3.52 -7.12
N TYR A 301 10.57 2.42 -6.66
CA TYR A 301 10.14 1.31 -7.53
C TYR A 301 9.18 1.79 -8.62
N LEU A 302 8.13 2.54 -8.26
CA LEU A 302 7.17 3.08 -9.23
C LEU A 302 7.85 4.00 -10.25
N TYR A 303 8.74 4.88 -9.78
CA TYR A 303 9.50 5.80 -10.63
C TYR A 303 10.40 5.06 -11.63
N LEU A 304 11.22 4.12 -11.15
CA LEU A 304 12.12 3.35 -11.99
C LEU A 304 11.34 2.51 -13.01
N ARG A 305 10.24 1.87 -12.58
CA ARG A 305 9.39 1.08 -13.47
C ARG A 305 8.75 1.94 -14.55
N GLN A 306 8.30 3.14 -14.22
CA GLN A 306 7.74 4.08 -15.18
C GLN A 306 8.79 4.51 -16.21
N ARG A 307 9.97 4.92 -15.73
CA ARG A 307 11.09 5.33 -16.59
C ARG A 307 11.49 4.23 -17.58
N ASN A 308 11.56 2.98 -17.10
CA ASN A 308 11.89 1.84 -17.95
C ASN A 308 10.82 1.61 -19.03
N LEU A 309 9.53 1.70 -18.68
CA LEU A 309 8.45 1.57 -19.66
C LEU A 309 8.45 2.70 -20.71
N GLU A 310 8.73 3.93 -20.30
CA GLU A 310 8.83 5.07 -21.22
C GLU A 310 10.01 4.87 -22.22
N ASN A 311 11.15 4.38 -21.75
CA ASN A 311 12.29 4.02 -22.60
C ASN A 311 11.96 2.88 -23.57
N ASP A 312 11.31 1.81 -23.10
CA ASP A 312 10.89 0.68 -23.94
C ASP A 312 9.93 1.15 -25.04
N ILE A 313 8.95 2.00 -24.69
CA ILE A 313 7.99 2.57 -25.64
C ILE A 313 8.71 3.43 -26.68
N ALA A 314 9.69 4.24 -26.28
CA ALA A 314 10.47 5.06 -27.21
C ALA A 314 11.23 4.19 -28.22
N LEU A 315 11.91 3.14 -27.75
CA LEU A 315 12.63 2.19 -28.59
C LEU A 315 11.70 1.46 -29.58
N LEU A 316 10.58 0.92 -29.09
CA LEU A 316 9.61 0.21 -29.94
C LEU A 316 9.01 1.11 -31.02
N ARG A 317 8.81 2.40 -30.71
CA ARG A 317 8.36 3.39 -31.70
C ARG A 317 9.44 3.68 -32.74
N GLN A 318 10.69 3.81 -32.33
CA GLN A 318 11.82 4.00 -33.24
C GLN A 318 11.93 2.83 -34.22
N LEU A 319 11.86 1.58 -33.73
CA LEU A 319 11.88 0.38 -34.57
C LEU A 319 10.75 0.36 -35.62
N LEU A 320 9.55 0.81 -35.24
CA LEU A 320 8.41 0.94 -36.18
C LEU A 320 8.55 2.10 -37.18
N GLN A 321 9.42 3.08 -36.91
CA GLN A 321 9.65 4.24 -37.77
C GLN A 321 10.82 4.02 -38.74
N GLU A 322 11.91 3.40 -38.29
CA GLU A 322 13.11 3.16 -39.10
C GLU A 322 12.82 2.29 -40.33
N ASP A 323 11.98 1.26 -40.20
CA ASP A 323 11.63 0.38 -41.33
C ASP A 323 10.63 1.02 -42.32
N LYS A 324 10.04 2.17 -41.99
CA LYS A 324 9.22 2.96 -42.93
C LYS A 324 10.02 3.88 -43.85
N ARG A 325 11.33 4.06 -43.60
CA ARG A 325 12.18 4.83 -44.50
C ARG A 325 12.48 3.99 -45.74
N PRO A 326 12.30 4.52 -46.97
CA PRO A 326 12.67 3.80 -48.18
C PRO A 326 14.17 3.46 -48.12
N ARG A 327 14.50 2.19 -48.32
CA ARG A 327 15.89 1.74 -48.45
C ARG A 327 16.46 2.42 -49.68
N ARG A 328 17.46 3.28 -49.50
CA ARG A 328 18.33 3.74 -50.58
C ARG A 328 19.22 2.59 -51.04
#